data_AF-A0A7C7TL42-F1
#
_entry.id   AF-A0A7C7TL42-F1
#
_cell.length_a   1.000
_cell.length_b   1.000
_cell.length_c   1.000
_cell.angle_alpha   90.00
_cell.angle_beta   90.00
_cell.angle_gamma   90.00
#
_symmetry.space_group_name_H-M   'P 1'
#
loop_
_entity.id
_entity.type
_entity.pdbx_description
1 polymer ?
#
loop_
_entity_poly.entity_id
_entity_poly.type
_entity_poly.pdbx_seq_one_letter_code
_entity_poly.pdbx_strand_id
1 'polypeptide(L)'
;AKHALFLFDACFSGSLFALSRAIPESINYKTAKPVRQFITSGSAEETVPDQSIFRSQFVAALEGEGDSNGDGYLSGTELGQFLQDSVVNYSKGAQHPQYGKIRNPNLDKGDFVFMLGDPDRNRWAERQQQMRLEFAAAQTQ
;
A
#
# COMPACT_ATOMS: atom_id res chain seq x y z
N ALA A 1 18.45 1.05 -6.67
CA ALA A 1 17.34 1.43 -5.77
C ALA A 1 17.47 0.67 -4.45
N LYS A 2 17.37 1.34 -3.29
CA LYS A 2 17.46 0.69 -1.96
C LYS A 2 16.25 -0.20 -1.68
N HIS A 3 15.05 0.22 -2.07
CA HIS A 3 13.82 -0.54 -1.88
C HIS A 3 13.14 -0.77 -3.23
N ALA A 4 12.49 -1.91 -3.41
CA ALA A 4 11.47 -2.09 -4.45
C ALA A 4 10.30 -2.88 -3.90
N LEU A 5 9.12 -2.45 -4.31
CA LEU A 5 7.85 -3.07 -4.04
C LEU A 5 7.27 -3.54 -5.38
N PHE A 6 6.85 -4.81 -5.44
CA PHE A 6 6.23 -5.42 -6.60
C PHE A 6 4.78 -5.79 -6.24
N LEU A 7 3.82 -5.17 -6.89
CA LEU A 7 2.39 -5.48 -6.76
C LEU A 7 1.90 -6.21 -8.00
N PHE A 8 1.17 -7.30 -7.81
CA PHE A 8 0.61 -8.11 -8.89
C PHE A 8 -0.89 -8.26 -8.71
N ASP A 9 -1.65 -7.57 -9.55
CA ASP A 9 -3.11 -7.67 -9.60
C ASP A 9 -3.54 -8.46 -10.84
N ALA A 10 -3.40 -9.79 -10.77
CA ALA A 10 -3.75 -10.70 -11.85
C ALA A 10 -4.08 -12.08 -11.30
N CYS A 11 -4.95 -12.81 -12.00
CA CYS A 11 -5.13 -14.26 -11.77
C CYS A 11 -3.76 -14.95 -11.80
N PHE A 12 -3.53 -15.92 -10.91
CA PHE A 12 -2.26 -16.65 -10.77
C PHE A 12 -1.07 -15.90 -10.13
N SER A 13 -1.27 -14.66 -9.66
CA SER A 13 -0.20 -13.86 -9.03
C SER A 13 0.42 -14.53 -7.80
N GLY A 14 -0.36 -15.33 -7.04
CA GLY A 14 0.12 -16.07 -5.87
C GLY A 14 1.20 -17.13 -6.13
N SER A 15 1.39 -17.57 -7.38
CA SER A 15 2.46 -18.52 -7.75
C SER A 15 3.87 -17.96 -7.51
N LEU A 16 4.02 -16.63 -7.51
CA LEU A 16 5.27 -15.94 -7.20
C LEU A 16 5.71 -16.12 -5.73
N PHE A 17 4.74 -16.33 -4.83
CA PHE A 17 4.99 -16.48 -3.39
C PHE A 17 5.44 -17.87 -2.96
N ALA A 18 5.24 -18.89 -3.80
CA ALA A 18 5.67 -20.26 -3.52
C ALA A 18 7.19 -20.38 -3.29
N LEU A 19 7.97 -19.35 -3.64
CA LEU A 19 9.42 -19.31 -3.52
C LEU A 19 9.94 -18.68 -2.20
N SER A 20 9.11 -18.02 -1.37
CA SER A 20 9.66 -17.15 -0.30
C SER A 20 8.83 -17.00 1.00
N ARG A 21 8.30 -18.08 1.59
CA ARG A 21 7.61 -18.00 2.89
C ARG A 21 8.57 -18.09 4.09
N ALA A 22 8.82 -16.96 4.78
CA ALA A 22 9.23 -16.87 6.20
C ALA A 22 9.05 -15.44 6.76
N ILE A 23 8.48 -15.32 7.97
CA ILE A 23 8.27 -14.12 8.83
C ILE A 23 8.48 -14.62 10.30
N PRO A 24 9.02 -13.88 11.33
CA PRO A 24 9.10 -12.42 11.57
C PRO A 24 10.45 -11.84 12.11
N GLU A 25 10.57 -10.49 12.22
CA GLU A 25 11.08 -9.76 13.42
C GLU A 25 10.81 -8.23 13.39
N SER A 26 10.90 -7.59 14.57
CA SER A 26 10.36 -6.29 15.02
C SER A 26 11.06 -5.00 14.52
N ILE A 27 10.37 -3.87 14.68
CA ILE A 27 10.56 -2.57 14.02
C ILE A 27 11.49 -1.64 14.81
N ASN A 28 12.56 -1.15 14.15
CA ASN A 28 12.99 0.27 14.16
C ASN A 28 14.20 0.55 13.24
N TYR A 29 14.92 -0.47 12.74
CA TYR A 29 16.06 -0.27 11.82
C TYR A 29 15.70 -0.33 10.31
N LYS A 30 14.43 -0.61 9.98
CA LYS A 30 14.04 -1.20 8.69
C LYS A 30 14.07 -0.23 7.48
N THR A 31 14.10 1.09 7.62
CA THR A 31 14.22 1.96 6.44
C THR A 31 15.66 2.05 5.89
N ALA A 32 16.67 1.75 6.71
CA ALA A 32 18.08 1.92 6.33
C ALA A 32 18.64 0.78 5.47
N LYS A 33 18.00 -0.39 5.46
CA LYS A 33 18.50 -1.59 4.74
C LYS A 33 17.66 -1.87 3.48
N PRO A 34 18.24 -2.51 2.45
CA PRO A 34 17.51 -2.80 1.23
C PRO A 34 16.33 -3.76 1.45
N VAL A 35 15.27 -3.61 0.66
CA VAL A 35 14.13 -4.54 0.65
C VAL A 35 13.64 -4.83 -0.76
N ARG A 36 13.27 -6.09 -1.03
CA ARG A 36 12.40 -6.46 -2.15
C ARG A 36 11.13 -7.08 -1.57
N GLN A 37 10.03 -6.36 -1.70
CA GLN A 37 8.75 -6.78 -1.17
C GLN A 37 7.78 -7.09 -2.31
N PHE A 38 6.99 -8.12 -2.13
CA PHE A 38 6.01 -8.61 -3.08
C PHE A 38 4.63 -8.56 -2.41
N ILE A 39 3.59 -8.27 -3.20
CA ILE A 39 2.19 -8.36 -2.78
C ILE A 39 1.37 -8.84 -3.99
N THR A 40 0.50 -9.83 -3.80
CA THR A 40 -0.34 -10.42 -4.86
C THR A 40 -1.82 -10.31 -4.51
N SER A 41 -2.70 -10.18 -5.50
CA SER A 41 -4.14 -10.01 -5.29
C SER A 41 -4.89 -11.29 -4.92
N GLY A 42 -4.27 -12.46 -5.11
CA GLY A 42 -4.83 -13.75 -4.70
C GLY A 42 -3.79 -14.87 -4.72
N SER A 43 -4.24 -16.07 -4.40
CA SER A 43 -3.48 -17.32 -4.54
C SER A 43 -3.36 -17.76 -6.01
N ALA A 44 -2.62 -18.83 -6.28
CA ALA A 44 -2.37 -19.24 -7.67
C ALA A 44 -3.65 -19.75 -8.36
N GLU A 45 -4.67 -20.16 -7.61
CA GLU A 45 -5.88 -20.80 -8.12
C GLU A 45 -7.12 -19.88 -8.13
N GLU A 46 -6.99 -18.62 -7.71
CA GLU A 46 -8.11 -17.69 -7.54
C GLU A 46 -8.38 -16.83 -8.79
N THR A 47 -9.67 -16.59 -9.03
CA THR A 47 -10.15 -15.75 -10.13
C THR A 47 -10.32 -14.31 -9.65
N VAL A 48 -9.77 -13.34 -10.39
CA VAL A 48 -9.90 -11.91 -10.08
C VAL A 48 -11.09 -11.33 -10.87
N PRO A 49 -12.07 -10.67 -10.20
CA PRO A 49 -13.20 -10.06 -10.89
C PRO A 49 -12.78 -8.83 -11.73
N ASP A 50 -13.55 -8.49 -12.76
CA ASP A 50 -13.30 -7.35 -13.65
C ASP A 50 -13.16 -6.00 -12.90
N GLN A 51 -13.89 -5.85 -11.78
CA GLN A 51 -13.64 -4.79 -10.82
C GLN A 51 -12.73 -5.32 -9.71
N SER A 52 -11.45 -4.95 -9.78
CA SER A 52 -10.47 -5.40 -8.80
C SER A 52 -10.72 -4.81 -7.41
N ILE A 53 -11.15 -5.68 -6.49
CA ILE A 53 -11.25 -5.41 -5.05
C ILE A 53 -9.85 -5.11 -4.51
N PHE A 54 -8.84 -5.84 -4.94
CA PHE A 54 -7.45 -5.59 -4.54
C PHE A 54 -7.01 -4.16 -4.88
N ARG A 55 -7.29 -3.70 -6.10
CA ARG A 55 -6.96 -2.33 -6.52
C ARG A 55 -7.70 -1.29 -5.68
N SER A 56 -8.99 -1.48 -5.40
CA SER A 56 -9.75 -0.51 -4.61
C SER A 56 -9.22 -0.43 -3.19
N GLN A 57 -8.90 -1.56 -2.57
CA GLN A 57 -8.30 -1.59 -1.23
C GLN A 57 -6.87 -1.03 -1.23
N PHE A 58 -6.08 -1.23 -2.29
CA PHE A 58 -4.76 -0.60 -2.41
C PHE A 58 -4.83 0.92 -2.43
N VAL A 59 -5.81 1.49 -3.14
CA VAL A 59 -6.04 2.94 -3.16
C VAL A 59 -6.47 3.43 -1.77
N ALA A 60 -7.44 2.76 -1.14
CA ALA A 60 -7.90 3.09 0.21
C ALA A 60 -6.75 3.10 1.24
N ALA A 61 -5.84 2.12 1.15
CA ALA A 61 -4.66 2.06 2.00
C ALA A 61 -3.78 3.31 1.87
N LEU A 62 -3.54 3.75 0.62
CA LEU A 62 -2.76 4.96 0.31
C LEU A 62 -3.49 6.27 0.63
N GLU A 63 -4.82 6.22 0.77
CA GLU A 63 -5.64 7.35 1.23
C GLU A 63 -5.68 7.46 2.76
N GLY A 64 -5.11 6.48 3.47
CA GLY A 64 -4.89 6.53 4.92
C GLY A 64 -5.49 5.36 5.68
N GLU A 65 -6.35 4.55 5.08
CA GLU A 65 -6.99 3.43 5.78
C GLU A 65 -6.01 2.32 6.18
N GLY A 66 -4.84 2.27 5.53
CA GLY A 66 -3.79 1.31 5.84
C GLY A 66 -2.90 1.72 7.02
N ASP A 67 -2.99 2.96 7.49
CA ASP A 67 -2.21 3.45 8.63
C ASP A 67 -2.80 2.91 9.94
N SER A 68 -2.34 1.73 10.33
CA SER A 68 -2.86 1.04 11.52
C SER A 68 -2.42 1.70 12.83
N ASN A 69 -1.38 2.54 12.81
CA ASN A 69 -0.78 3.12 14.00
C ASN A 69 -1.02 4.65 14.12
N GLY A 70 -1.48 5.30 13.05
CA GLY A 70 -1.84 6.72 12.99
C GLY A 70 -0.65 7.66 12.91
N ASP A 71 0.54 7.21 12.51
CA ASP A 71 1.77 8.01 12.45
C ASP A 71 1.92 8.83 11.15
N GLY A 72 0.98 8.69 10.21
CA GLY A 72 1.00 9.36 8.92
C GLY A 72 1.90 8.67 7.89
N TYR A 73 2.35 7.46 8.16
CA TYR A 73 3.12 6.64 7.23
C TYR A 73 2.42 5.30 7.01
N LEU A 74 2.66 4.73 5.84
CA LEU A 74 2.25 3.37 5.51
C LEU A 74 3.48 2.54 5.19
N SER A 75 3.85 1.65 6.10
CA SER A 75 4.88 0.67 5.81
C SER A 75 4.36 -0.39 4.83
N GLY A 76 5.27 -1.05 4.13
CA GLY A 76 4.93 -2.16 3.24
C GLY A 76 4.33 -3.32 4.03
N THR A 77 4.72 -3.49 5.29
CA THR A 77 4.15 -4.51 6.18
C THR A 77 2.69 -4.17 6.52
N GLU A 78 2.39 -2.93 6.92
CA GLU A 78 1.01 -2.46 7.14
C GLU A 78 0.17 -2.56 5.87
N LEU A 79 0.73 -2.16 4.73
CA LEU A 79 0.05 -2.30 3.44
C LEU A 79 -0.31 -3.76 3.14
N GLY A 80 0.64 -4.68 3.34
CA GLY A 80 0.41 -6.12 3.10
C GLY A 80 -0.66 -6.69 4.03
N GLN A 81 -0.63 -6.33 5.30
CA GLN A 81 -1.60 -6.76 6.30
C GLN A 81 -2.99 -6.19 6.01
N PHE A 82 -3.09 -4.89 5.75
CA PHE A 82 -4.34 -4.23 5.38
C PHE A 82 -4.96 -4.88 4.14
N LEU A 83 -4.18 -5.10 3.09
CA LEU A 83 -4.66 -5.73 1.86
C LEU A 83 -5.14 -7.15 2.09
N GLN A 84 -4.41 -7.95 2.88
CA GLN A 84 -4.83 -9.29 3.21
C GLN A 84 -6.18 -9.31 3.94
N ASP A 85 -6.33 -8.50 4.99
CA ASP A 85 -7.54 -8.49 5.82
C ASP A 85 -8.75 -7.94 5.04
N SER A 86 -8.58 -6.78 4.40
CA SER A 86 -9.66 -6.08 3.69
C SER A 86 -10.14 -6.86 2.46
N VAL A 87 -9.23 -7.35 1.63
CA VAL A 87 -9.61 -8.05 0.38
C VAL A 87 -10.25 -9.40 0.69
N VAL A 88 -9.77 -10.15 1.69
CA VAL A 88 -10.45 -11.39 2.13
C VAL A 88 -11.88 -11.07 2.56
N ASN A 89 -12.09 -10.01 3.33
CA ASN A 89 -13.42 -9.59 3.78
C ASN A 89 -14.33 -9.16 2.61
N TYR A 90 -13.89 -8.22 1.76
CA TYR A 90 -14.70 -7.68 0.66
C TYR A 90 -14.95 -8.69 -0.47
N SER A 91 -14.01 -9.60 -0.70
CA SER A 91 -14.19 -10.71 -1.64
C SER A 91 -15.04 -11.86 -1.08
N LYS A 92 -15.45 -11.78 0.20
CA LYS A 92 -16.16 -12.85 0.92
C LYS A 92 -15.37 -14.17 0.92
N GLY A 93 -14.06 -14.09 1.10
CA GLY A 93 -13.13 -15.23 1.09
C GLY A 93 -12.83 -15.79 -0.30
N ALA A 94 -13.20 -15.09 -1.38
CA ALA A 94 -12.86 -15.52 -2.74
C ALA A 94 -11.42 -15.16 -3.16
N GLN A 95 -10.78 -14.24 -2.44
CA GLN A 95 -9.40 -13.81 -2.70
C GLN A 95 -8.58 -13.83 -1.41
N HIS A 96 -7.36 -14.33 -1.50
CA HIS A 96 -6.42 -14.43 -0.37
C HIS A 96 -5.08 -13.79 -0.73
N PRO A 97 -4.94 -12.46 -0.64
CA PRO A 97 -3.68 -11.78 -0.91
C PRO A 97 -2.52 -12.36 -0.09
N GLN A 98 -1.37 -12.45 -0.74
CA GLN A 98 -0.12 -12.87 -0.12
C GLN A 98 0.87 -11.71 -0.17
N TYR A 99 1.63 -11.53 0.90
CA TYR A 99 2.68 -10.53 0.98
C TYR A 99 3.91 -11.09 1.69
N GLY A 100 5.08 -10.52 1.40
CA GLY A 100 6.33 -10.96 1.98
C GLY A 100 7.55 -10.44 1.23
N LYS A 101 8.72 -10.78 1.77
CA LYS A 101 10.02 -10.31 1.28
C LYS A 101 10.76 -11.45 0.60
N ILE A 102 11.63 -11.12 -0.35
CA ILE A 102 12.52 -12.13 -0.93
C ILE A 102 13.40 -12.75 0.16
N ARG A 103 13.69 -14.04 0.09
CA ARG A 103 14.63 -14.69 1.02
C ARG A 103 16.06 -14.42 0.59
N ASN A 104 16.56 -13.22 0.88
CA ASN A 104 17.94 -12.84 0.61
C ASN A 104 18.45 -11.96 1.76
N PRO A 105 19.47 -12.39 2.52
CA PRO A 105 19.99 -11.67 3.69
C PRO A 105 20.44 -10.23 3.44
N ASN A 106 20.63 -9.82 2.18
CA ASN A 106 21.01 -8.47 1.80
C ASN A 106 19.82 -7.61 1.35
N LEU A 107 18.65 -8.22 1.12
CA LEU A 107 17.46 -7.59 0.50
C LEU A 107 16.15 -7.86 1.28
N ASP A 108 16.21 -8.41 2.49
CA ASP A 108 15.04 -8.77 3.31
C ASP A 108 14.93 -7.99 4.63
N LYS A 109 15.93 -7.15 4.91
CA LYS A 109 16.08 -6.47 6.19
C LYS A 109 15.37 -5.12 6.26
N GLY A 110 14.97 -4.59 5.10
CA GLY A 110 14.33 -3.28 5.01
C GLY A 110 12.81 -3.30 5.11
N ASP A 111 12.17 -2.14 4.99
CA ASP A 111 10.73 -2.01 4.70
C ASP A 111 10.49 -0.89 3.68
N PHE A 112 9.41 -1.02 2.90
CA PHE A 112 8.94 0.07 2.05
C PHE A 112 8.10 1.02 2.88
N VAL A 113 8.14 2.33 2.64
CA VAL A 113 7.33 3.29 3.39
C VAL A 113 6.77 4.34 2.45
N PHE A 114 5.45 4.56 2.52
CA PHE A 114 4.76 5.69 1.93
C PHE A 114 4.50 6.74 3.00
N MET A 115 4.59 8.01 2.64
CA MET A 115 4.10 9.12 3.48
C MET A 115 2.65 9.38 3.08
N LEU A 116 1.72 9.21 4.03
CA LEU A 116 0.29 9.35 3.81
C LEU A 116 -0.12 10.77 4.16
N GLY A 117 -0.53 11.52 3.14
CA GLY A 117 -0.79 12.95 3.29
C GLY A 117 0.52 13.73 3.35
N ASP A 118 0.78 14.49 2.29
CA ASP A 118 1.63 15.65 2.43
C ASP A 118 0.74 16.75 3.03
N PRO A 119 0.93 17.16 4.30
CA PRO A 119 0.19 18.29 4.86
C PRO A 119 0.36 19.55 4.00
N ASP A 120 1.44 19.67 3.23
CA ASP A 120 1.58 20.76 2.27
C ASP A 120 0.67 20.58 1.05
N ARG A 121 0.51 19.39 0.44
CA ARG A 121 -0.44 19.19 -0.67
C ARG A 121 -1.87 19.63 -0.34
N ASN A 122 -2.35 19.30 0.85
CA ASN A 122 -3.69 19.72 1.29
C ASN A 122 -3.74 21.23 1.54
N ARG A 123 -2.68 21.81 2.13
CA ARG A 123 -2.55 23.28 2.27
C ARG A 123 -2.51 24.02 0.94
N TRP A 124 -1.89 23.48 -0.10
CA TRP A 124 -1.89 24.09 -1.44
C TRP A 124 -3.27 24.03 -2.08
N ALA A 125 -3.98 22.90 -1.96
CA ALA A 125 -5.35 22.76 -2.46
C ALA A 125 -6.32 23.72 -1.75
N GLU A 126 -6.24 23.80 -0.42
CA GLU A 126 -7.02 24.73 0.42
C GLU A 126 -6.69 26.20 0.07
N ARG A 127 -5.40 26.56 -0.06
CA ARG A 127 -4.99 27.91 -0.47
C ARG A 127 -5.44 28.28 -1.88
N GLN A 128 -5.44 27.34 -2.82
CA GLN A 128 -5.93 27.59 -4.19
C GLN A 128 -7.44 27.83 -4.20
N GLN A 129 -8.19 27.09 -3.39
CA GLN A 129 -9.63 27.28 -3.23
C GLN A 129 -9.94 28.62 -2.55
N GLN A 130 -9.18 28.98 -1.52
CA GLN A 130 -9.31 30.25 -0.82
C GLN A 130 -8.96 31.44 -1.72
N MET A 131 -7.85 31.38 -2.48
CA MET A 131 -7.49 32.39 -3.47
C MET A 131 -8.54 32.55 -4.57
N ARG A 132 -9.14 31.44 -5.05
CA ARG A 132 -10.24 31.53 -6.03
C ARG A 132 -11.47 32.23 -5.47
N LEU A 133 -11.84 31.95 -4.22
CA LEU A 133 -12.98 32.58 -3.57
C LEU A 133 -12.75 34.08 -3.33
N GLU A 134 -11.53 34.45 -2.90
CA GLU A 134 -11.12 35.85 -2.74
C GLU A 134 -11.12 36.62 -4.06
N PHE A 135 -10.58 36.03 -5.13
CA PHE A 135 -10.62 36.62 -6.47
C PHE A 135 -12.05 36.78 -7.00
N ALA A 136 -12.92 35.79 -6.78
CA ALA A 136 -14.32 35.87 -7.20
C ALA A 136 -15.09 36.96 -6.44
N ALA A 137 -14.79 37.17 -5.15
CA ALA A 137 -15.39 38.22 -4.33
C ALA A 137 -14.90 39.64 -4.70
N ALA A 138 -13.66 39.76 -5.21
CA ALA A 138 -13.09 41.03 -5.64
C ALA A 138 -13.60 41.51 -7.01
N GLN A 139 -14.22 40.62 -7.81
CA GLN A 139 -14.77 40.96 -9.14
C GLN A 139 -16.23 41.43 -9.11
N THR A 140 -16.88 41.37 -7.95
CA THR A 140 -18.27 41.80 -7.73
C THR A 140 -18.40 43.20 -7.11
N GLN A 141 -17.28 43.93 -6.96
CA GLN A 141 -17.21 45.33 -6.57
C GLN A 141 -16.77 46.19 -7.76
#